data_AF-A0A3S5DC91-F1
#
_entry.id   AF-A0A3S5DC91-F1
#
_cell.length_a   1.000
_cell.length_b   1.000
_cell.length_c   1.000
_cell.angle_alpha   90.00
_cell.angle_beta   90.00
_cell.angle_gamma   90.00
#
_symmetry.space_group_name_H-M   'P 1'
#
loop_
_entity.id
_entity.type
_entity.pdbx_description
1 polymer ?
#
loop_
_entity_poly.entity_id
_entity_poly.type
_entity_poly.pdbx_seq_one_letter_code
_entity_poly.pdbx_strand_id
1 'polypeptide(L)'
;MPGCNTICATILSIGWFGFNKMPGLDVYYAADVCYAEKVAQEKGFFYRLTSRYRHYAAFERATFEHGKQTQLLMLTNKQIADFQKHYQTEAERFHILPPGIYPDRKYSQQIPNSRQIYRQKNGISEQQKLLLQVGSDFTRKGVDRSIEALASLPESLRQNTVLYVVGQDKPKKFAALG
;
A
#
# COMPACT_ATOMS: atom_id res chain seq x y z
N MET A 1 11.56 -16.49 23.79
CA MET A 1 10.94 -16.08 22.51
C MET A 1 11.04 -14.57 22.36
N PRO A 2 11.93 -14.05 21.49
CA PRO A 2 11.83 -12.68 21.03
C PRO A 2 11.68 -12.59 19.50
N GLY A 3 10.68 -11.81 19.09
CA GLY A 3 10.66 -10.87 17.97
C GLY A 3 11.39 -11.22 16.67
N CYS A 4 10.64 -11.81 15.74
CA CYS A 4 11.00 -11.95 14.34
C CYS A 4 11.04 -10.56 13.65
N ASN A 5 12.20 -9.90 13.64
CA ASN A 5 12.53 -8.81 12.72
C ASN A 5 13.17 -9.41 11.47
N THR A 6 12.36 -9.94 10.55
CA THR A 6 12.87 -10.41 9.26
C THR A 6 13.11 -9.20 8.35
N ILE A 7 14.32 -8.65 8.43
CA ILE A 7 14.86 -7.80 7.38
C ILE A 7 15.14 -8.73 6.20
N CYS A 8 14.19 -8.87 5.28
CA CYS A 8 14.39 -9.58 4.02
C CYS A 8 15.21 -8.68 3.09
N ALA A 9 16.52 -8.70 3.26
CA ALA A 9 17.48 -8.21 2.26
C ALA A 9 17.88 -9.43 1.42
N THR A 10 17.30 -9.56 0.23
CA THR A 10 17.66 -10.65 -0.69
C THR A 10 18.99 -10.29 -1.35
N ILE A 11 20.02 -11.09 -1.08
CA ILE A 11 21.33 -11.00 -1.73
C ILE A 11 21.18 -11.51 -3.17
N LEU A 12 20.96 -10.58 -4.10
CA LEU A 12 21.30 -10.79 -5.51
C LEU A 12 22.68 -10.19 -5.70
N SER A 13 23.61 -11.01 -6.19
CA SER A 13 25.04 -10.71 -6.28
C SER A 13 25.32 -9.27 -6.78
N ILE A 14 26.08 -8.51 -5.99
CA ILE A 14 26.64 -7.16 -6.24
C ILE A 14 25.74 -5.93 -5.95
N GLY A 15 24.79 -5.99 -5.01
CA GLY A 15 24.17 -4.77 -4.46
C GLY A 15 23.10 -4.98 -3.37
N TRP A 16 22.97 -4.02 -2.45
CA TRP A 16 21.98 -3.97 -1.37
C TRP A 16 20.65 -3.44 -1.89
N PHE A 17 19.70 -4.34 -2.10
CA PHE A 17 18.34 -4.02 -2.47
C PHE A 17 17.42 -3.91 -1.24
N GLY A 18 16.75 -2.78 -1.07
CA GLY A 18 15.89 -2.51 0.08
C GLY A 18 14.44 -2.20 -0.28
N PHE A 19 13.52 -2.74 0.51
CA PHE A 19 12.09 -2.38 0.50
C PHE A 19 11.72 -1.39 1.61
N ASN A 20 12.61 -1.20 2.59
CA ASN A 20 12.48 -0.22 3.65
C ASN A 20 13.57 0.84 3.48
N LYS A 21 13.25 2.09 3.85
CA LYS A 21 14.22 3.19 3.84
C LYS A 21 15.27 2.91 4.90
N MET A 22 16.53 2.88 4.52
CA MET A 22 17.65 2.67 5.41
C MET A 22 18.96 3.18 4.78
N PRO A 23 19.98 3.46 5.59
CA PRO A 23 21.30 3.84 5.09
C PRO A 23 21.96 2.71 4.29
N GLY A 24 22.76 3.07 3.29
CA GLY A 24 23.67 2.14 2.60
C GLY A 24 23.02 1.25 1.54
N LEU A 25 21.80 1.56 1.09
CA LEU A 25 21.18 0.84 -0.03
C LEU A 25 21.81 1.24 -1.35
N ASP A 26 22.04 0.26 -2.22
CA ASP A 26 22.38 0.51 -3.62
C ASP A 26 21.11 0.80 -4.42
N VAL A 27 20.03 0.07 -4.13
CA VAL A 27 18.72 0.23 -4.77
C VAL A 27 17.62 0.22 -3.71
N TYR A 28 16.72 1.19 -3.77
CA TYR A 28 15.52 1.26 -2.93
C TYR A 28 14.26 1.17 -3.78
N TYR A 29 13.35 0.26 -3.42
CA TYR A 29 12.01 0.17 -3.99
C TYR A 29 10.99 0.94 -3.15
N ALA A 30 10.48 2.04 -3.70
CA ALA A 30 9.62 3.00 -2.99
C ALA A 30 8.15 2.54 -2.92
N ALA A 31 7.90 1.53 -2.08
CA ALA A 31 6.55 1.10 -1.71
C ALA A 31 5.83 2.07 -0.75
N ASP A 32 6.57 2.96 -0.10
CA ASP A 32 6.06 3.88 0.91
C ASP A 32 5.92 5.32 0.40
N VAL A 33 5.08 6.09 1.09
CA VAL A 33 4.97 7.54 0.90
C VAL A 33 6.19 8.28 1.45
N CYS A 34 6.42 9.53 1.01
CA CYS A 34 7.38 10.43 1.65
C CYS A 34 6.91 10.75 3.08
N TYR A 35 7.68 10.34 4.08
CA TYR A 35 7.34 10.48 5.49
C TYR A 35 7.42 11.93 5.94
N ALA A 36 8.43 12.68 5.48
CA ALA A 36 8.55 14.10 5.73
C ALA A 36 7.33 14.89 5.20
N GLU A 37 6.87 14.63 3.98
CA GLU A 37 5.66 15.26 3.43
C GLU A 37 4.42 14.87 4.22
N LYS A 38 4.24 13.58 4.51
CA LYS A 38 3.10 13.10 5.30
C LYS A 38 3.03 13.80 6.67
N VAL A 39 4.16 13.89 7.37
CA VAL A 39 4.22 14.55 8.68
C VAL A 39 3.98 16.05 8.54
N ALA A 40 4.50 16.70 7.51
CA ALA A 40 4.28 18.12 7.28
C ALA A 40 2.80 18.47 7.02
N GLN A 41 2.06 17.58 6.35
CA GLN A 41 0.64 17.77 6.06
C GLN A 41 -0.29 17.36 7.21
N GLU A 42 0.00 16.23 7.87
CA GLU A 42 -0.94 15.60 8.80
C GLU A 42 -0.63 15.81 10.29
N LYS A 43 0.56 16.33 10.63
CA LYS A 43 1.03 16.37 12.02
C LYS A 43 1.52 17.76 12.43
N GLY A 44 1.21 18.14 13.67
CA GLY A 44 1.67 19.39 14.26
C GLY A 44 3.17 19.41 14.56
N PHE A 45 3.70 20.61 14.77
CA PHE A 45 5.13 20.87 14.99
C PHE A 45 5.76 19.98 16.08
N PHE A 46 5.06 19.78 17.21
CA PHE A 46 5.57 18.99 18.34
C PHE A 46 5.81 17.52 18.03
N TYR A 47 5.11 16.93 17.05
CA TYR A 47 5.31 15.53 16.66
C TYR A 47 6.73 15.28 16.13
N ARG A 48 7.37 16.31 15.53
CA ARG A 48 8.74 16.23 15.00
C ARG A 48 9.80 16.06 16.10
N LEU A 49 9.45 16.30 17.36
CA LEU A 49 10.35 16.12 18.50
C LEU A 49 10.35 14.68 19.04
N THR A 50 9.46 13.82 18.54
CA THR A 50 9.39 12.43 19.01
C THR A 50 10.57 11.60 18.49
N SER A 51 11.07 10.67 19.33
CA SER A 51 12.14 9.74 18.94
C SER A 51 11.76 8.94 17.68
N ARG A 52 10.49 8.52 17.61
CA ARG A 52 9.94 7.81 16.46
C ARG A 52 10.09 8.60 15.17
N TYR A 53 9.67 9.87 15.15
CA TYR A 53 9.83 10.72 13.97
C TYR A 53 11.30 10.85 13.57
N ARG A 54 12.18 11.16 14.53
CA ARG A 54 13.62 11.35 14.27
C ARG A 54 14.23 10.14 13.59
N HIS A 55 13.88 8.93 14.02
CA HIS A 55 14.38 7.69 13.43
C HIS A 55 13.92 7.53 11.97
N TYR A 56 12.61 7.59 11.71
CA TYR A 56 12.09 7.43 10.34
C TYR A 56 12.57 8.54 9.40
N ALA A 57 12.64 9.78 9.88
CA ALA A 57 13.15 10.90 9.10
C ALA A 57 14.66 10.78 8.81
N ALA A 58 15.45 10.24 9.74
CA ALA A 58 16.88 9.99 9.52
C ALA A 58 17.10 8.88 8.49
N PHE A 59 16.32 7.79 8.56
CA PHE A 59 16.42 6.69 7.60
C PHE A 59 15.95 7.11 6.21
N GLU A 60 14.86 7.87 6.12
CA GLU A 60 14.42 8.48 4.86
C GLU A 60 15.47 9.43 4.29
N ARG A 61 16.04 10.32 5.11
CA ARG A 61 17.14 11.20 4.67
C ARG A 61 18.35 10.40 4.16
N ALA A 62 18.77 9.36 4.87
CA ALA A 62 19.92 8.56 4.48
C ALA A 62 19.74 7.85 3.12
N THR A 63 18.50 7.58 2.71
CA THR A 63 18.17 7.01 1.41
C THR A 63 18.02 8.08 0.31
N PHE A 64 17.41 9.23 0.62
CA PHE A 64 16.97 10.21 -0.38
C PHE A 64 17.80 11.50 -0.46
N GLU A 65 18.66 11.82 0.50
CA GLU A 65 19.42 13.08 0.47
C GLU A 65 20.30 13.18 -0.78
N HIS A 66 20.52 14.42 -1.22
CA HIS A 66 21.48 14.75 -2.26
C HIS A 66 22.88 14.22 -1.92
N GLY A 67 23.61 13.74 -2.93
CA GLY A 67 24.94 13.17 -2.85
C GLY A 67 24.98 11.66 -2.60
N LYS A 68 23.83 11.01 -2.40
CA LYS A 68 23.75 9.55 -2.27
C LYS A 68 23.71 8.88 -3.64
N GLN A 69 24.29 7.68 -3.70
CA GLN A 69 24.35 6.87 -4.92
C GLN A 69 23.15 5.91 -5.07
N THR A 70 22.30 5.81 -4.04
CA THR A 70 21.14 4.92 -4.03
C THR A 70 20.22 5.24 -5.21
N GLN A 71 19.96 4.22 -6.03
CA GLN A 71 18.99 4.27 -7.12
C GLN A 71 17.59 4.04 -6.57
N LEU A 72 16.62 4.84 -7.01
CA LEU A 72 15.31 4.95 -6.40
C LEU A 72 14.24 4.47 -7.39
N LEU A 73 13.69 3.29 -7.16
CA LEU A 73 12.63 2.73 -7.97
C LEU A 73 11.27 3.23 -7.47
N MET A 74 10.61 4.07 -8.27
CA MET A 74 9.43 4.84 -7.89
C MET A 74 8.17 4.30 -8.55
N LEU A 75 7.03 4.44 -7.87
CA LEU A 75 5.73 4.00 -8.40
C LEU A 75 4.94 5.14 -9.05
N THR A 76 5.19 6.39 -8.64
CA THR A 76 4.42 7.56 -9.11
C THR A 76 5.28 8.82 -9.21
N ASN A 77 4.91 9.72 -10.14
CA ASN A 77 5.49 11.06 -10.24
C ASN A 77 5.27 11.91 -8.98
N LYS A 78 4.14 11.70 -8.28
CA LYS A 78 3.86 12.40 -7.03
C LYS A 78 4.91 12.09 -5.96
N GLN A 79 5.31 10.81 -5.81
CA GLN A 79 6.36 10.45 -4.86
C GLN A 79 7.67 11.18 -5.20
N ILE A 80 8.06 11.20 -6.48
CA ILE A 80 9.28 11.91 -6.93
C ILE A 80 9.22 13.39 -6.52
N ALA A 81 8.12 14.08 -6.84
CA ALA A 81 7.93 15.48 -6.48
C ALA A 81 8.00 15.71 -4.96
N ASP A 82 7.37 14.83 -4.17
CA ASP A 82 7.41 14.91 -2.71
C ASP A 82 8.85 14.71 -2.19
N PHE A 83 9.63 13.76 -2.72
CA PHE A 83 11.02 13.56 -2.28
C PHE A 83 11.95 14.70 -2.72
N GLN A 84 11.81 15.19 -3.95
CA GLN A 84 12.59 16.34 -4.44
C GLN A 84 12.33 17.60 -3.62
N LYS A 85 11.07 17.84 -3.25
CA LYS A 85 10.68 18.96 -2.37
C LYS A 85 11.42 18.94 -1.03
N HIS A 86 11.57 17.76 -0.40
CA HIS A 86 12.14 17.64 0.95
C HIS A 86 13.65 17.41 1.00
N TYR A 87 14.21 16.76 -0.02
CA TYR A 87 15.60 16.27 0.00
C TYR A 87 16.46 16.77 -1.15
N GLN A 88 15.86 17.48 -2.11
CA GLN A 88 16.55 17.98 -3.31
C GLN A 88 17.31 16.86 -4.04
N THR A 89 16.74 15.65 -4.01
CA THR A 89 17.29 14.45 -4.64
C THR A 89 17.48 14.66 -6.14
N GLU A 90 18.61 14.19 -6.65
CA GLU A 90 18.99 14.31 -8.05
C GLU A 90 18.04 13.50 -8.96
N ALA A 91 17.65 14.10 -10.08
CA ALA A 91 16.58 13.57 -10.93
C ALA A 91 16.96 12.21 -11.56
N GLU A 92 18.22 12.04 -11.91
CA GLU A 92 18.80 10.84 -12.53
C GLU A 92 18.74 9.59 -11.65
N ARG A 93 18.55 9.74 -10.34
CA ARG A 93 18.42 8.63 -9.41
C ARG A 93 17.03 8.01 -9.41
N PHE A 94 16.02 8.72 -9.93
CA PHE A 94 14.64 8.25 -9.94
C PHE A 94 14.32 7.44 -11.20
N HIS A 95 13.82 6.23 -10.99
CA HIS A 95 13.39 5.32 -12.04
C HIS A 95 11.93 4.95 -11.83
N ILE A 96 11.03 5.41 -12.69
CA ILE A 96 9.61 5.04 -12.61
C ILE A 96 9.43 3.63 -13.11
N LEU A 97 8.87 2.77 -12.27
CA LEU A 97 8.52 1.42 -12.65
C LEU A 97 7.11 1.38 -13.25
N PRO A 98 6.90 0.63 -14.34
CA PRO A 98 5.56 0.35 -14.82
C PRO A 98 4.79 -0.51 -13.80
N PRO A 99 3.46 -0.46 -13.80
CA PRO A 99 2.65 -1.29 -12.91
C PRO A 99 2.86 -2.78 -13.22
N GLY A 100 3.30 -3.53 -12.22
CA GLY A 100 3.53 -4.99 -12.31
C GLY A 100 2.29 -5.83 -12.04
N ILE A 101 1.17 -5.58 -12.74
CA ILE A 101 -0.05 -6.39 -12.56
C ILE A 101 0.16 -7.77 -13.17
N TYR A 102 0.00 -8.82 -12.36
CA TYR A 102 0.18 -10.20 -12.83
C TYR A 102 -0.82 -10.54 -13.96
N PRO A 103 -0.36 -11.21 -15.05
CA PRO A 103 -1.22 -11.50 -16.21
C PRO A 103 -2.46 -12.35 -15.90
N ASP A 104 -2.37 -13.25 -14.92
CA ASP A 104 -3.47 -14.12 -14.45
C ASP A 104 -4.67 -13.35 -13.88
N ARG A 105 -4.52 -12.05 -13.63
CA ARG A 105 -5.61 -11.15 -13.20
C ARG A 105 -6.37 -10.52 -14.37
N LYS A 106 -5.91 -10.68 -15.61
CA LYS A 106 -6.59 -10.16 -16.80
C LYS A 106 -7.86 -10.96 -17.09
N TYR A 107 -8.91 -10.28 -17.54
CA TYR A 107 -10.17 -10.92 -17.91
C TYR A 107 -9.99 -11.97 -19.01
N SER A 108 -9.11 -11.70 -19.99
CA SER A 108 -8.83 -12.59 -21.13
C SER A 108 -8.01 -13.82 -20.77
N GLN A 109 -7.49 -13.88 -19.54
CA GLN A 109 -6.75 -15.02 -19.00
C GLN A 109 -7.63 -15.89 -18.08
N GLN A 110 -8.93 -15.58 -17.99
CA GLN A 110 -9.88 -16.39 -17.23
C GLN A 110 -10.50 -17.48 -18.11
N ILE A 111 -10.92 -18.57 -17.47
CA ILE A 111 -11.68 -19.64 -18.12
C ILE A 111 -13.01 -19.12 -18.70
N PRO A 112 -13.55 -19.77 -19.74
CA PRO A 112 -14.91 -19.50 -20.21
C PRO A 112 -15.93 -19.58 -19.07
N ASN A 113 -16.92 -18.69 -19.07
CA ASN A 113 -17.95 -18.59 -18.02
C ASN A 113 -17.41 -18.34 -16.59
N SER A 114 -16.17 -17.84 -16.46
CA SER A 114 -15.53 -17.55 -15.16
C SER A 114 -16.41 -16.75 -14.20
N ARG A 115 -17.17 -15.76 -14.68
CA ARG A 115 -18.10 -14.99 -13.84
C ARG A 115 -19.10 -15.89 -13.12
N GLN A 116 -19.81 -16.75 -13.85
CA GLN A 116 -20.82 -17.65 -13.28
C GLN A 116 -20.16 -18.67 -12.34
N ILE A 117 -19.07 -19.30 -12.78
CA ILE A 117 -18.35 -20.33 -12.02
C ILE A 117 -17.87 -19.79 -10.68
N TYR A 118 -17.20 -18.63 -10.68
CA TYR A 118 -16.66 -18.06 -9.45
C TYR A 118 -17.74 -17.47 -8.54
N ARG A 119 -18.85 -16.97 -9.08
CA ARG A 119 -20.00 -16.55 -8.25
C ARG A 119 -20.61 -17.74 -7.53
N GLN A 120 -20.90 -18.82 -8.26
CA GLN A 120 -21.43 -20.05 -7.68
C GLN A 120 -20.50 -20.63 -6.63
N LYS A 121 -19.19 -20.72 -6.91
CA LYS A 121 -18.18 -21.20 -5.96
C LYS A 121 -18.14 -20.39 -4.66
N ASN A 122 -18.47 -19.10 -4.72
CA ASN A 122 -18.46 -18.20 -3.57
C ASN A 122 -19.86 -17.97 -2.96
N GLY A 123 -20.89 -18.72 -3.39
CA GLY A 123 -22.24 -18.62 -2.84
C GLY A 123 -22.99 -17.34 -3.22
N ILE A 124 -22.65 -16.73 -4.36
CA ILE A 124 -23.23 -15.45 -4.81
C ILE A 124 -24.25 -15.73 -5.92
N SER A 125 -25.51 -15.33 -5.72
CA SER A 125 -26.57 -15.49 -6.71
C SER A 125 -26.37 -14.57 -7.91
N GLU A 126 -27.02 -14.83 -9.05
CA GLU A 126 -26.91 -13.96 -10.23
C GLU A 126 -27.46 -12.55 -10.00
N GLN A 127 -28.48 -12.41 -9.16
CA GLN A 127 -29.17 -11.16 -8.88
C GLN A 127 -28.45 -10.31 -7.83
N GLN A 128 -27.63 -10.93 -6.96
CA GLN A 128 -26.90 -10.23 -5.91
C GLN A 128 -25.82 -9.31 -6.48
N LYS A 129 -25.66 -8.14 -5.87
CA LYS A 129 -24.53 -7.25 -6.16
C LYS A 129 -23.37 -7.64 -5.24
N LEU A 130 -22.20 -7.90 -5.82
CA LEU A 130 -20.97 -8.16 -5.06
C LEU A 130 -20.11 -6.89 -5.07
N LEU A 131 -19.89 -6.33 -3.90
CA LEU A 131 -18.82 -5.36 -3.64
C LEU A 131 -17.60 -6.15 -3.15
N LEU A 132 -16.43 -5.89 -3.73
CA LEU A 132 -15.18 -6.57 -3.37
C LEU A 132 -14.11 -5.54 -3.04
N GLN A 133 -13.55 -5.63 -1.83
CA GLN A 133 -12.43 -4.83 -1.37
C GLN A 133 -11.29 -5.75 -0.97
N VAL A 134 -10.17 -5.67 -1.70
CA VAL A 134 -8.99 -6.52 -1.45
C VAL A 134 -7.82 -5.66 -0.98
N GLY A 135 -7.25 -6.02 0.17
CA GLY A 135 -6.05 -5.40 0.71
C GLY A 135 -5.86 -5.66 2.19
N SER A 136 -4.61 -5.85 2.61
CA SER A 136 -4.22 -5.87 4.02
C SER A 136 -4.14 -4.44 4.58
N ASP A 137 -4.34 -4.29 5.90
CA ASP A 137 -4.52 -3.00 6.61
C ASP A 137 -5.86 -2.31 6.26
N PHE A 138 -6.94 -2.85 6.82
CA PHE A 138 -8.32 -2.46 6.55
C PHE A 138 -8.62 -1.00 6.88
N THR A 139 -8.01 -0.48 7.95
CA THR A 139 -8.21 0.92 8.36
C THR A 139 -7.64 1.86 7.31
N ARG A 140 -6.39 1.63 6.86
CA ARG A 140 -5.78 2.45 5.82
C ARG A 140 -6.47 2.29 4.46
N LYS A 141 -7.04 1.12 4.19
CA LYS A 141 -7.79 0.83 2.96
C LYS A 141 -9.23 1.34 2.99
N GLY A 142 -9.71 1.88 4.10
CA GLY A 142 -11.02 2.52 4.21
C GLY A 142 -12.18 1.53 4.22
N VAL A 143 -12.02 0.37 4.88
CA VAL A 143 -13.08 -0.65 5.00
C VAL A 143 -14.30 -0.10 5.75
N ASP A 144 -14.07 0.75 6.76
CA ASP A 144 -15.11 1.51 7.45
C ASP A 144 -16.02 2.28 6.47
N ARG A 145 -15.41 3.04 5.55
CA ARG A 145 -16.15 3.82 4.55
C ARG A 145 -16.95 2.93 3.59
N SER A 146 -16.41 1.75 3.24
CA SER A 146 -17.13 0.79 2.41
C SER A 146 -18.34 0.16 3.11
N ILE A 147 -18.24 -0.08 4.42
CA ILE A 147 -19.35 -0.56 5.25
C ILE A 147 -20.42 0.53 5.39
N GLU A 148 -20.03 1.76 5.70
CA GLU A 148 -20.96 2.90 5.79
C GLU A 148 -21.70 3.13 4.46
N ALA A 149 -20.99 3.04 3.33
CA ALA A 149 -21.59 3.15 2.01
C ALA A 149 -22.62 2.03 1.75
N LEU A 150 -22.32 0.78 2.13
CA LEU A 150 -23.28 -0.33 2.04
C LEU A 150 -24.50 -0.09 2.94
N ALA A 151 -24.29 0.40 4.16
CA ALA A 151 -25.34 0.69 5.12
C ALA A 151 -26.29 1.80 4.63
N SER A 152 -25.76 2.78 3.87
CA SER A 152 -26.52 3.90 3.29
C SER A 152 -27.41 3.54 2.10
N LEU A 153 -27.30 2.31 1.56
CA LEU A 153 -28.14 1.90 0.44
C LEU A 153 -29.63 1.78 0.86
N PRO A 154 -30.58 2.06 -0.05
CA PRO A 154 -31.99 1.75 0.18
C PRO A 154 -32.18 0.29 0.57
N GLU A 155 -33.15 0.01 1.45
CA GLU A 155 -33.29 -1.31 2.10
C GLU A 155 -33.34 -2.48 1.09
N SER A 156 -34.17 -2.37 0.05
CA SER A 156 -34.31 -3.38 -1.00
C SER A 156 -32.99 -3.65 -1.74
N LEU A 157 -32.18 -2.62 -1.92
CA LEU A 157 -30.87 -2.73 -2.57
C LEU A 157 -29.82 -3.30 -1.62
N ARG A 158 -29.85 -2.88 -0.35
CA ARG A 158 -28.93 -3.33 0.70
C ARG A 158 -29.09 -4.84 0.94
N GLN A 159 -30.32 -5.33 1.03
CA GLN A 159 -30.61 -6.77 1.22
C GLN A 159 -30.08 -7.64 0.06
N ASN A 160 -29.96 -7.06 -1.15
CA ASN A 160 -29.46 -7.75 -2.33
C ASN A 160 -27.98 -7.42 -2.65
N THR A 161 -27.24 -6.82 -1.72
CA THR A 161 -25.83 -6.45 -1.92
C THR A 161 -24.97 -7.08 -0.84
N VAL A 162 -23.86 -7.71 -1.25
CA VAL A 162 -22.89 -8.34 -0.34
C VAL A 162 -21.54 -7.64 -0.49
N LEU A 163 -20.84 -7.41 0.63
CA LEU A 163 -19.48 -6.84 0.64
C LEU A 163 -18.49 -7.91 1.11
N TYR A 164 -17.52 -8.26 0.25
CA TYR A 164 -16.40 -9.11 0.60
C TYR A 164 -15.18 -8.24 0.89
N VAL A 165 -14.67 -8.31 2.12
CA VAL A 165 -13.41 -7.68 2.54
C VAL A 165 -12.37 -8.77 2.70
N VAL A 166 -11.34 -8.75 1.85
CA VAL A 166 -10.31 -9.81 1.78
C VAL A 166 -8.93 -9.22 2.03
N GLY A 167 -8.26 -9.69 3.08
CA GLY A 167 -6.89 -9.28 3.39
C GLY A 167 -6.41 -9.86 4.72
N GLN A 168 -5.12 -9.71 4.99
CA GLN A 168 -4.50 -10.20 6.22
C GLN A 168 -4.51 -9.08 7.29
N ASP A 169 -5.62 -8.94 8.00
CA ASP A 169 -5.78 -7.98 9.10
C ASP A 169 -6.86 -8.45 10.10
N LYS A 170 -6.99 -7.80 11.26
CA LYS A 170 -7.93 -8.16 12.34
C LYS A 170 -9.33 -7.61 12.05
N PRO A 171 -10.34 -8.46 11.78
CA PRO A 171 -11.68 -7.99 11.40
C PRO A 171 -12.51 -7.46 12.57
N LYS A 172 -12.12 -7.75 13.83
CA LYS A 172 -12.92 -7.47 15.04
C LYS A 172 -13.40 -6.01 15.16
N LYS A 173 -12.62 -5.05 14.66
CA LYS A 173 -12.97 -3.61 14.71
C LYS A 173 -14.11 -3.24 13.74
N PHE A 174 -14.25 -3.97 12.64
CA PHE A 174 -15.20 -3.65 11.56
C PHE A 174 -16.50 -4.45 11.66
N ALA A 175 -16.49 -5.60 12.34
CA ALA A 175 -17.68 -6.40 12.56
C ALA A 175 -18.80 -5.66 13.35
N ALA A 176 -18.46 -4.59 14.08
CA ALA A 176 -19.41 -3.79 14.84
C ALA A 176 -20.05 -2.63 14.05
N LEU A 177 -19.65 -2.42 12.79
CA LEU A 177 -20.12 -1.32 11.94
C LEU A 177 -21.18 -1.75 10.91
N GLY A 178 -21.42 -3.06 10.77
CA GLY A 178 -22.35 -3.65 9.81
C GLY A 178 -23.65 -4.12 10.45
#